data_AF-A0A6F9WXF0-F1
#
_entry.id   AF-A0A6F9WXF0-F1
#
_cell.length_a   1.000
_cell.length_b   1.000
_cell.length_c   1.000
_cell.angle_alpha   90.00
_cell.angle_beta   90.00
_cell.angle_gamma   90.00
#
_symmetry.space_group_name_H-M   'P 1'
#
loop_
_entity.id
_entity.type
_entity.pdbx_description
1 polymer ?
#
loop_
_entity_poly.entity_id
_entity_poly.type
_entity_poly.pdbx_seq_one_letter_code
_entity_poly.pdbx_strand_id
1 'polypeptide(L)' 'MMDGLIFGRTWEEIQAMQQGKSINKTVAGTLALPTASQADITLLRDKGIHYIKGNGLFGVLDRLQNSGIVPMGTV' A
#
# COMPACT_ATOMS: atom_id res chain seq x y z
N MET A 1 -29.47 15.80 13.21
CA MET A 1 -29.29 14.38 12.85
C MET A 1 -27.80 14.12 12.93
N MET A 2 -27.37 13.36 13.93
CA MET A 2 -25.95 13.17 14.25
C MET A 2 -25.33 12.19 13.27
N ASP A 3 -24.46 12.68 12.39
CA ASP A 3 -23.71 11.86 11.45
C ASP A 3 -22.54 11.19 12.20
N GLY A 4 -22.88 10.11 12.91
CA GLY A 4 -21.96 9.25 13.67
C GLY A 4 -21.20 8.27 12.77
N LEU A 5 -20.64 8.77 11.66
CA LEU A 5 -19.81 7.98 10.77
C LEU A 5 -18.38 7.94 11.33
N ILE A 6 -17.93 6.75 11.72
CA ILE A 6 -16.55 6.50 12.15
C ILE A 6 -15.88 5.66 11.05
N PHE A 7 -14.79 6.17 10.47
CA PHE A 7 -14.11 5.55 9.30
C PHE A 7 -15.01 5.29 8.08
N GLY A 8 -15.96 6.19 7.81
CA GLY A 8 -16.89 6.07 6.68
C GLY A 8 -17.90 4.93 6.84
N ARG A 9 -18.14 4.47 8.08
CA ARG A 9 -19.12 3.44 8.45
C ARG A 9 -19.90 3.88 9.69
N THR A 10 -21.13 3.40 9.83
CA THR A 10 -21.90 3.67 11.06
C THR A 10 -21.36 2.84 12.23
N TRP A 11 -21.63 3.28 13.45
CA TRP A 11 -21.28 2.52 14.66
C TRP A 11 -21.85 1.09 14.64
N GLU A 12 -23.05 0.91 14.08
CA GLU A 12 -23.69 -0.41 13.92
C GLU A 12 -22.88 -1.34 13.00
N GLU A 13 -22.29 -0.80 11.92
CA GLU A 13 -21.43 -1.58 11.01
C GLU A 13 -20.13 -2.00 11.69
N ILE A 14 -19.53 -1.15 12.53
CA ILE A 14 -18.33 -1.48 13.31
C ILE A 14 -18.63 -2.57 14.35
N GLN A 15 -19.80 -2.49 15.00
CA GLN A 15 -20.24 -3.48 15.98
C GLN A 15 -20.46 -4.85 15.34
N ALA A 16 -21.02 -4.89 14.11
CA ALA A 16 -21.20 -6.13 13.37
C ALA A 16 -19.88 -6.81 12.98
N MET A 17 -18.82 -6.02 12.69
CA MET A 17 -17.49 -6.56 12.37
C MET A 17 -16.77 -7.14 13.60
N GLN A 18 -16.91 -6.53 14.79
CA GLN A 18 -16.27 -7.04 16.01
C GLN A 18 -16.90 -8.34 16.52
N GLN A 19 -18.17 -8.60 16.22
CA GLN A 19 -18.88 -9.83 16.63
C GLN A 19 -18.63 -11.03 15.70
N GLY A 20 -17.62 -10.97 14.82
CA GLY A 20 -17.20 -12.12 14.00
C GLY A 20 -18.14 -12.46 12.84
N LYS A 21 -19.06 -11.56 12.46
CA LYS A 21 -19.77 -11.69 11.18
C LYS A 21 -18.82 -11.29 10.06
N SER A 22 -18.42 -12.27 9.26
CA SER A 22 -17.67 -12.04 8.02
C SER A 22 -18.49 -11.16 7.08
N ILE A 23 -18.26 -9.85 7.12
CA ILE A 23 -18.75 -8.97 6.06
C ILE A 23 -17.88 -9.28 4.85
N ASN A 24 -18.36 -10.17 3.98
CA ASN A 24 -17.82 -10.38 2.64
C ASN A 24 -18.08 -9.11 1.80
N LYS A 25 -17.42 -8.01 2.15
CA LYS A 25 -17.34 -6.85 1.27
C LYS A 25 -16.23 -7.18 0.28
N THR A 26 -16.62 -7.50 -0.95
CA THR A 26 -15.71 -7.52 -2.08
C THR A 26 -15.06 -6.13 -2.13
N VAL A 27 -13.82 -6.02 -1.62
CA VAL A 27 -13.01 -4.84 -1.83
C VAL A 27 -12.70 -4.88 -3.31
N ALA A 28 -13.29 -3.97 -4.09
CA ALA A 28 -12.98 -3.84 -5.50
C ALA A 28 -11.45 -3.81 -5.64
N GLY A 29 -10.89 -4.78 -6.35
CA GLY A 29 -9.45 -5.00 -6.52
C GLY A 29 -8.78 -3.93 -7.40
N THR A 30 -9.15 -2.67 -7.22
CA THR A 30 -8.68 -1.49 -7.96
C THR A 30 -8.05 -0.48 -7.02
N LEU A 31 -7.44 -0.92 -5.91
CA LEU A 31 -6.44 -0.08 -5.25
C LEU A 31 -5.24 -0.03 -6.19
N ALA A 32 -5.06 1.10 -6.88
CA ALA A 32 -3.89 1.35 -7.71
C ALA A 32 -2.64 1.03 -6.90
N LEU A 33 -1.76 0.18 -7.43
CA LEU A 33 -0.50 -0.13 -6.77
C LEU A 33 0.28 1.16 -6.59
N PRO A 34 0.87 1.40 -5.40
CA PRO A 34 1.65 2.60 -5.17
C PRO A 34 2.83 2.63 -6.13
N THR A 35 2.98 3.76 -6.83
CA THR A 35 4.08 4.03 -7.76
C THR A 35 5.20 4.79 -7.05
N ALA A 36 6.39 4.78 -7.66
CA ALA A 36 7.60 5.38 -7.16
C ALA A 36 7.46 6.89 -7.08
N SER A 37 7.79 7.42 -5.90
CA SER A 37 7.92 8.84 -5.69
C SER A 37 9.27 9.36 -6.21
N GLN A 38 9.38 10.68 -6.39
CA GLN A 38 10.65 11.31 -6.76
C GLN A 38 11.78 11.02 -5.75
N ALA A 39 11.43 10.83 -4.47
CA ALA A 39 12.38 10.44 -3.43
C ALA A 39 12.92 9.01 -3.66
N ASP A 40 12.05 8.07 -4.04
CA ASP A 40 12.44 6.68 -4.36
C ASP A 40 13.42 6.65 -5.55
N ILE A 41 13.15 7.46 -6.58
CA ILE A 41 14.00 7.59 -7.76
C ILE A 41 15.36 8.21 -7.40
N THR A 42 15.35 9.24 -6.56
CA THR A 42 16.57 9.91 -6.11
C THR A 42 17.43 8.98 -5.26
N LEU A 43 16.81 8.21 -4.37
CA LEU A 43 17.49 7.20 -3.57
C LEU A 43 18.12 6.11 -4.45
N LEU A 44 17.40 5.63 -5.48
CA LEU A 44 17.94 4.70 -6.45
C LEU A 44 19.14 5.27 -7.20
N ARG A 45 19.08 6.55 -7.60
CA ARG A 45 20.19 7.22 -8.31
C ARG A 45 21.41 7.45 -7.42
N ASP A 46 21.20 7.86 -6.17
CA ASP A 46 22.29 8.23 -5.25
C ASP A 46 22.97 7.02 -4.61
N LYS A 47 22.18 6.01 -4.22
CA LYS A 47 22.68 4.85 -3.46
C LYS A 47 22.73 3.56 -4.27
N GLY A 48 21.99 3.48 -5.37
CA GLY A 48 21.89 2.26 -6.17
C GLY A 48 21.01 1.19 -5.56
N ILE A 49 20.68 0.18 -6.38
CA ILE A 49 19.74 -0.88 -6.00
C ILE A 49 20.26 -1.81 -4.90
N HIS A 50 21.57 -2.05 -4.88
CA HIS A 50 22.20 -2.91 -3.87
C HIS A 50 22.05 -2.35 -2.45
N TYR A 51 22.13 -1.03 -2.29
CA TYR A 51 21.90 -0.37 -1.02
C TYR A 51 20.44 -0.53 -0.57
N ILE A 52 19.49 -0.30 -1.47
CA ILE A 52 18.05 -0.40 -1.18
C ILE A 52 17.70 -1.83 -0.74
N LYS A 53 18.25 -2.84 -1.41
CA LYS A 53 18.13 -4.25 -1.00
C LYS A 53 18.79 -4.53 0.34
N GLY A 54 20.05 -4.14 0.51
CA GLY A 54 20.85 -4.41 1.70
C GLY A 54 20.25 -3.81 2.97
N ASN A 55 19.50 -2.70 2.83
CA ASN A 55 18.79 -2.04 3.93
C ASN A 55 17.34 -2.50 4.09
N GLY A 56 16.88 -3.51 3.34
CA GLY A 56 15.52 -4.05 3.47
C GLY A 56 14.41 -3.04 3.12
N LEU A 57 14.69 -2.08 2.23
CA LEU A 57 13.72 -1.08 1.80
C LEU A 57 12.74 -1.65 0.76
N PHE A 58 12.04 -2.72 1.12
CA PHE A 58 11.16 -3.47 0.21
C PHE A 58 10.01 -2.64 -0.33
N GLY A 59 9.47 -1.71 0.46
CA GLY A 59 8.43 -0.79 -0.03
C GLY A 59 8.90 0.17 -1.12
N VAL A 60 10.18 0.56 -1.09
CA VAL A 60 10.79 1.38 -2.17
C VAL A 60 10.98 0.52 -3.41
N LEU A 61 11.48 -0.72 -3.25
CA LEU A 61 11.66 -1.66 -4.35
C LEU A 61 10.34 -1.97 -5.05
N ASP A 62 9.28 -2.25 -4.29
CA ASP A 62 7.96 -2.56 -4.82
C ASP A 62 7.41 -1.39 -5.64
N ARG A 63 7.49 -0.16 -5.11
CA ARG A 63 7.08 1.06 -5.85
C ARG A 63 7.89 1.29 -7.12
N LEU A 64 9.21 1.06 -7.07
CA LEU A 64 10.10 1.17 -8.23
C LEU A 64 9.78 0.13 -9.31
N GLN A 65 9.44 -1.10 -8.91
CA GLN A 65 9.01 -2.18 -9.82
C GLN A 65 7.63 -1.90 -10.41
N ASN A 66 6.67 -1.48 -9.58
CA ASN A 66 5.32 -1.09 -10.02
C ASN A 66 5.35 0.08 -11.02
N SER A 67 6.40 0.90 -10.98
CA SER A 67 6.60 2.02 -11.92
C SER A 67 7.41 1.66 -13.16
N GLY A 68 7.86 0.40 -13.29
CA GLY A 68 8.70 -0.04 -14.40
C GLY A 68 10.11 0.56 -14.42
N ILE A 69 10.55 1.22 -13.35
CA ILE A 69 11.90 1.82 -13.24
C ILE A 69 12.96 0.74 -13.04
N VAL A 70 12.58 -0.34 -12.35
CA VAL A 70 13.42 -1.50 -12.07
C VAL A 70 12.69 -2.75 -12.57
N PRO A 71 13.39 -3.72 -13.19
CA PRO A 71 12.77 -4.96 -13.61
C PRO A 71 12.13 -5.71 -12.42
N MET A 72 10.94 -6.26 -12.65
CA MET A 72 10.36 -7.25 -11.73
C MET A 72 11.29 -8.47 -11.64
N GLY A 73 11.54 -8.94 -10.42
CA GLY A 73 12.49 -10.04 -10.20
C GLY A 73 13.95 -9.61 -10.07
N THR A 74 14.23 -8.30 -10.02
CA THR A 74 15.57 -7.82 -9.64
C THR A 74 15.86 -8.07 -8.15
N VAL A 75 15.13 -8.93 -7.42
CA VAL A 75 15.34 -9.26 -6.00
C VAL A 75 16.18 -10.52 -5.83
#